data_AF-A0A2E4Y0B0-F1
#
_entry.id   AF-A0A2E4Y0B0-F1
#
_cell.length_a   1.000
_cell.length_b   1.000
_cell.length_c   1.000
_cell.angle_alpha   90.00
_cell.angle_beta   90.00
_cell.angle_gamma   90.00
#
_symmetry.space_group_name_H-M   'P 1'
#
loop_
_entity.id
_entity.type
_entity.pdbx_description
1 polymer ?
#
loop_
_entity_poly.entity_id
_entity_poly.type
_entity_poly.pdbx_seq_one_letter_code
_entity_poly.pdbx_strand_id
1 'polypeptide(L)'
;MQNSETERRDDPHSGRPEETKQNASILFRTGLSMAICFVMATTMPSGLMLASLQSLLLFGAIIFCGMAMLAREKVRAPQVTRWDAAALHLFMSMFCAMLVDPQAVLEALEALPQASSAISK
;
A
#
# COMPACT_ATOMS: atom_id res chain seq x y z
N MET A 1 -59.27 10.98 12.17
CA MET A 1 -58.19 10.05 12.59
C MET A 1 -57.11 10.13 11.53
N GLN A 2 -56.15 11.04 11.73
CA GLN A 2 -54.99 11.21 10.86
C GLN A 2 -54.01 10.09 11.17
N ASN A 3 -53.77 9.23 10.19
CA ASN A 3 -52.72 8.23 10.26
C ASN A 3 -51.38 8.97 10.27
N SER A 4 -50.82 9.11 11.46
CA SER A 4 -49.40 9.40 11.68
C SER A 4 -48.59 8.16 11.29
N GLU A 5 -48.66 7.78 10.02
CA GLU A 5 -47.65 6.92 9.40
C GLU A 5 -46.39 7.77 9.37
N THR A 6 -45.63 7.62 10.45
CA THR A 6 -44.21 7.94 10.53
C THR A 6 -43.53 7.35 9.31
N GLU A 7 -43.47 8.16 8.26
CA GLU A 7 -42.52 8.09 7.17
C GLU A 7 -41.14 8.06 7.82
N ARG A 8 -40.72 6.86 8.20
CA ARG A 8 -39.34 6.53 8.54
C ARG A 8 -38.59 6.71 7.23
N ARG A 9 -38.25 7.97 6.93
CA ARG A 9 -37.25 8.33 5.94
C ARG A 9 -36.00 7.57 6.33
N ASP A 10 -35.81 6.44 5.68
CA ASP A 10 -34.52 5.79 5.58
C ASP A 10 -33.65 6.76 4.79
N ASP A 11 -32.98 7.68 5.49
CA ASP A 11 -32.06 8.62 4.89
C ASP A 11 -30.92 7.82 4.26
N PRO A 12 -30.80 7.76 2.91
CA PRO A 12 -29.78 6.94 2.24
C PRO A 12 -28.36 7.53 2.41
N HIS A 13 -28.22 8.63 3.15
CA HIS A 13 -26.96 9.31 3.46
C HIS A 13 -26.41 8.99 4.86
N SER A 14 -27.07 8.13 5.63
CA SER A 14 -26.52 7.61 6.89
C SER A 14 -25.50 6.50 6.64
N GLY A 15 -24.40 6.82 5.93
CA GLY A 15 -23.19 6.01 6.01
C GLY A 15 -22.79 5.95 7.49
N ARG A 16 -22.88 4.77 8.11
CA ARG A 16 -22.74 4.64 9.56
C ARG A 16 -21.38 5.25 9.97
N PRO A 17 -21.33 6.11 11.00
CA PRO A 17 -20.07 6.73 11.45
C PRO A 17 -18.96 5.71 11.75
N GLU A 18 -19.32 4.47 12.07
CA GLU A 18 -18.40 3.34 12.26
C GLU A 18 -17.69 2.89 10.96
N GLU A 19 -18.38 2.86 9.81
CA GLU A 19 -17.77 2.51 8.52
C GLU A 19 -16.75 3.57 8.08
N THR A 20 -17.06 4.84 8.34
CA THR A 20 -16.15 5.96 8.03
C THR A 20 -14.87 5.88 8.87
N LYS A 21 -14.97 5.58 10.17
CA LYS A 21 -13.80 5.37 11.04
C LYS A 21 -12.96 4.18 10.59
N GLN A 22 -13.60 3.09 10.20
CA GLN A 22 -12.91 1.89 9.72
C GLN A 22 -12.15 2.15 8.41
N ASN A 23 -12.79 2.81 7.45
CA ASN A 23 -12.16 3.20 6.19
C ASN A 23 -10.95 4.12 6.44
N ALA A 24 -11.10 5.14 7.30
CA ALA A 24 -10.02 6.05 7.65
C ALA A 24 -8.84 5.32 8.31
N SER A 25 -9.10 4.35 9.19
CA SER A 25 -8.07 3.55 9.84
C SER A 25 -7.27 2.70 8.85
N ILE A 26 -7.94 2.05 7.89
CA ILE A 26 -7.27 1.26 6.85
C ILE A 26 -6.44 2.17 5.95
N LEU A 27 -7.02 3.28 5.46
CA LEU A 27 -6.29 4.24 4.62
C LEU A 27 -5.07 4.83 5.34
N PHE A 28 -5.19 5.15 6.63
CA PHE A 28 -4.08 5.64 7.43
C PHE A 28 -2.96 4.61 7.53
N ARG A 29 -3.28 3.33 7.82
CA ARG A 29 -2.30 2.24 7.88
C ARG A 29 -1.65 1.98 6.52
N THR A 30 -2.42 2.02 5.44
CA THR A 30 -1.93 1.86 4.07
C THR A 30 -1.00 3.01 3.70
N GLY A 31 -1.37 4.26 3.99
CA GLY A 31 -0.54 5.44 3.76
C GLY A 31 0.74 5.42 4.60
N LEU A 32 0.66 5.02 5.87
CA LEU A 32 1.82 4.86 6.73
C LEU A 32 2.78 3.78 6.20
N SER A 33 2.24 2.63 5.77
CA SER A 33 3.02 1.57 5.12
C SER A 33 3.76 2.07 3.89
N MET A 34 3.08 2.81 3.01
CA MET A 34 3.71 3.43 1.83
C MET A 34 4.81 4.42 2.21
N ALA A 35 4.58 5.27 3.21
CA ALA A 35 5.59 6.20 3.69
C ALA A 35 6.83 5.48 4.23
N ILE A 36 6.65 4.38 4.95
CA ILE A 36 7.76 3.55 5.43
C ILE A 36 8.51 2.94 4.25
N CYS A 37 7.82 2.36 3.26
CA CYS A 37 8.45 1.84 2.04
C CYS A 37 9.27 2.92 1.32
N PHE A 38 8.72 4.14 1.23
CA PHE A 38 9.40 5.27 0.61
C PHE A 38 10.65 5.68 1.39
N VAL A 39 10.56 5.89 2.71
CA VAL A 39 11.71 6.24 3.55
C VAL A 39 12.79 5.16 3.48
N MET A 40 12.42 3.88 3.54
CA MET A 40 13.37 2.77 3.40
C MET A 40 14.01 2.73 2.01
N ALA A 41 13.30 3.12 0.95
CA ALA A 41 13.89 3.22 -0.38
C ALA A 41 14.89 4.38 -0.47
N THR A 42 14.65 5.51 0.20
CA THR A 42 15.57 6.67 0.16
C THR A 42 16.93 6.42 0.80
N THR A 43 17.10 5.35 1.58
CA THR A 43 18.41 4.96 2.12
C THR A 43 19.27 4.20 1.12
N MET A 44 18.70 3.79 -0.02
CA MET A 44 19.41 3.07 -1.08
C MET A 44 20.12 4.04 -2.04
N PRO A 45 21.17 3.59 -2.75
CA PRO A 45 21.78 4.36 -3.82
C PRO A 45 20.75 4.79 -4.86
N SER A 46 20.94 5.96 -5.48
CA SER A 46 19.96 6.57 -6.40
C SER A 46 19.54 5.64 -7.55
N GLY A 47 20.47 4.84 -8.10
CA GLY A 47 20.17 3.84 -9.14
C GLY A 47 19.33 2.65 -8.64
N LEU A 48 19.32 2.37 -7.35
CA LEU A 48 18.58 1.27 -6.72
C LEU A 48 17.30 1.72 -6.03
N MET A 49 17.18 3.00 -5.67
CA MET A 49 16.07 3.54 -4.88
C MET A 49 14.70 3.09 -5.41
N LEU A 50 14.47 3.27 -6.71
CA LEU A 50 13.16 2.96 -7.30
C LEU A 50 12.89 1.45 -7.41
N ALA A 51 13.91 0.65 -7.69
CA ALA A 51 13.82 -0.82 -7.71
C ALA A 51 13.57 -1.39 -6.30
N SER A 52 14.23 -0.81 -5.28
CA SER A 52 13.99 -1.15 -3.88
C SER A 52 12.58 -0.74 -3.45
N LEU A 53 12.10 0.46 -3.84
CA LEU A 53 10.73 0.89 -3.57
C LEU A 53 9.71 -0.06 -4.20
N GLN A 54 9.91 -0.45 -5.46
CA GLN A 54 9.07 -1.40 -6.18
C GLN A 54 8.98 -2.75 -5.45
N SER A 55 10.11 -3.27 -4.98
CA SER A 55 10.18 -4.52 -4.22
C SER A 55 9.51 -4.41 -2.84
N LEU A 56 9.74 -3.32 -2.11
CA LEU A 56 9.12 -3.05 -0.81
C LEU A 56 7.59 -2.94 -0.92
N LEU A 57 7.09 -2.25 -1.94
CA LEU A 57 5.66 -2.14 -2.21
C LEU A 57 5.05 -3.51 -2.56
N LEU A 58 5.76 -4.34 -3.32
CA LEU A 58 5.33 -5.70 -3.65
C LEU A 58 5.21 -6.57 -2.38
N PHE A 59 6.21 -6.52 -1.50
CA PHE A 59 6.13 -7.20 -0.21
C PHE A 59 4.98 -6.68 0.65
N GLY A 60 4.75 -5.36 0.66
CA GLY A 60 3.58 -4.76 1.28
C GLY A 60 2.27 -5.36 0.75
N ALA A 61 2.12 -5.47 -0.57
CA ALA A 61 0.95 -6.09 -1.20
C ALA A 61 0.74 -7.55 -0.75
N ILE A 62 1.82 -8.35 -0.73
CA ILE A 62 1.78 -9.75 -0.27
C ILE A 62 1.35 -9.83 1.20
N ILE A 63 1.89 -8.97 2.06
CA ILE A 63 1.53 -8.92 3.49
C ILE A 63 0.06 -8.56 3.66
N PHE A 64 -0.46 -7.55 2.96
CA PHE A 64 -1.88 -7.18 3.02
C PHE A 64 -2.79 -8.31 2.51
N CYS A 65 -2.42 -8.99 1.41
CA CYS A 65 -3.12 -10.18 0.94
C CYS A 65 -3.15 -11.27 2.01
N GLY A 66 -2.00 -11.59 2.62
CA GLY A 66 -1.91 -12.58 3.69
C GLY A 66 -2.79 -12.21 4.89
N MET A 67 -2.77 -10.95 5.32
CA MET A 67 -3.62 -10.46 6.40
C MET A 67 -5.11 -10.48 6.05
N ALA A 68 -5.48 -10.24 4.79
CA ALA A 68 -6.86 -10.33 4.32
C ALA A 68 -7.36 -11.78 4.32
N MET A 69 -6.50 -12.72 3.89
CA MET A 69 -6.78 -14.16 3.94
C MET A 69 -6.95 -14.66 5.38
N LEU A 70 -6.04 -14.28 6.29
CA LEU A 70 -6.10 -14.68 7.70
C LEU A 70 -7.34 -14.10 8.39
N ALA A 71 -7.73 -12.87 8.07
CA ALA A 71 -8.95 -12.25 8.58
C ALA A 71 -10.23 -12.73 7.87
N ARG A 72 -10.12 -13.57 6.84
CA ARG A 72 -11.22 -14.06 5.99
C ARG A 72 -12.08 -12.91 5.46
N GLU A 73 -11.45 -11.80 5.08
CA GLU A 73 -12.16 -10.64 4.55
C GLU A 73 -12.78 -10.98 3.18
N LYS A 74 -14.03 -10.54 2.97
CA LYS A 74 -14.72 -10.71 1.70
C LYS A 74 -14.05 -9.82 0.65
N VAL A 75 -13.80 -10.39 -0.54
CA VAL A 75 -13.19 -9.67 -1.67
C VAL A 75 -14.07 -8.53 -2.18
N ARG A 76 -15.39 -8.71 -2.14
CA ARG A 76 -16.37 -7.67 -2.47
C ARG A 76 -17.11 -7.25 -1.22
N ALA A 77 -16.66 -6.17 -0.61
CA ALA A 77 -17.35 -5.50 0.48
C ALA A 77 -17.69 -4.06 0.05
N PRO A 78 -18.75 -3.45 0.60
CA PRO A 78 -19.11 -2.07 0.32
C PRO A 78 -18.17 -1.03 0.96
N GLN A 79 -17.20 -1.48 1.77
CA GLN A 79 -16.24 -0.65 2.49
C GLN A 79 -14.81 -0.98 2.07
N VAL A 80 -13.86 -0.09 2.36
CA VAL A 80 -12.44 -0.33 2.06
C VAL A 80 -11.96 -1.51 2.89
N THR A 81 -11.34 -2.47 2.22
CA THR A 81 -10.82 -3.71 2.81
C THR A 81 -9.30 -3.77 2.69
N ARG A 82 -8.69 -4.78 3.33
CA ARG A 82 -7.27 -5.07 3.15
C ARG A 82 -6.96 -5.54 1.73
N TRP A 83 -7.94 -6.06 1.00
CA TRP A 83 -7.79 -6.37 -0.43
C TRP A 83 -7.54 -5.11 -1.25
N ASP A 84 -8.24 -4.01 -0.95
CA ASP A 84 -8.03 -2.73 -1.62
C ASP A 84 -6.65 -2.14 -1.30
N ALA A 85 -6.23 -2.24 -0.04
CA ALA A 85 -4.88 -1.84 0.38
C ALA A 85 -3.78 -2.64 -0.33
N ALA A 86 -3.97 -3.96 -0.49
CA ALA A 86 -3.06 -4.83 -1.24
C ALA A 86 -3.02 -4.48 -2.73
N ALA A 87 -4.19 -4.26 -3.33
CA ALA A 87 -4.31 -3.86 -4.73
C ALA A 87 -3.62 -2.53 -4.99
N LEU A 88 -3.75 -1.56 -4.08
CA LEU A 88 -3.08 -0.27 -4.19
C LEU A 88 -1.56 -0.40 -4.11
N HIS A 89 -1.04 -1.21 -3.18
CA HIS A 89 0.40 -1.49 -3.10
C HIS A 89 0.93 -2.18 -4.35
N LEU A 90 0.18 -3.16 -4.87
CA LEU A 90 0.54 -3.86 -6.10
C LEU A 90 0.54 -2.92 -7.30
N PHE A 91 -0.49 -2.09 -7.44
CA PHE A 91 -0.59 -1.08 -8.50
C PHE A 91 0.59 -0.13 -8.46
N MET A 92 0.93 0.41 -7.28
CA MET A 92 2.09 1.29 -7.13
C MET A 92 3.40 0.58 -7.42
N SER A 93 3.55 -0.70 -7.03
CA SER A 93 4.72 -1.51 -7.38
C SER A 93 4.87 -1.67 -8.90
N MET A 94 3.78 -1.96 -9.61
CA MET A 94 3.78 -2.05 -11.07
C MET A 94 4.10 -0.70 -11.71
N PHE A 95 3.56 0.39 -11.17
CA PHE A 95 3.87 1.75 -11.63
C PHE A 95 5.35 2.07 -11.46
N CYS A 96 5.95 1.74 -10.31
CA CYS A 96 7.40 1.88 -10.11
C CYS A 96 8.18 1.02 -11.10
N ALA A 97 7.76 -0.22 -11.37
CA ALA A 97 8.43 -1.11 -12.32
C ALA A 97 8.51 -0.52 -13.74
N MET A 98 7.52 0.28 -14.15
CA MET A 98 7.54 0.97 -15.46
C MET A 98 8.60 2.09 -15.52
N LEU A 99 9.03 2.59 -14.38
CA LEU A 99 9.99 3.70 -14.25
C LEU A 99 11.41 3.22 -13.90
N VAL A 100 11.58 1.95 -13.55
CA VAL A 100 12.91 1.39 -13.22
C VAL A 100 13.73 1.26 -14.50
N ASP A 101 14.90 1.90 -14.52
CA ASP A 101 15.90 1.68 -15.55
C ASP A 101 16.77 0.46 -15.18
N PRO A 102 16.67 -0.67 -15.92
CA PRO A 102 17.45 -1.85 -15.63
C PRO A 102 18.96 -1.62 -15.77
N GLN A 103 19.41 -0.69 -16.63
CA GLN A 103 20.84 -0.41 -16.79
C GLN A 103 21.40 0.29 -15.57
N ALA A 104 20.72 1.33 -15.08
CA ALA A 104 21.11 2.06 -13.87
C ALA A 104 21.15 1.15 -12.63
N VAL A 105 20.25 0.17 -12.55
CA VAL A 105 20.25 -0.84 -11.47
C VAL A 105 21.49 -1.72 -11.55
N LEU A 106 21.85 -2.22 -12.74
CA LEU A 106 23.04 -3.05 -12.93
C LEU A 106 24.33 -2.30 -12.59
N GLU A 107 24.47 -1.07 -13.08
CA GLU A 107 25.61 -0.20 -12.77
C GLU A 107 25.75 0.05 -11.26
N ALA A 108 24.62 0.31 -10.58
CA ALA A 108 24.61 0.51 -9.14
C ALA A 108 24.99 -0.77 -8.37
N LEU A 109 24.59 -1.96 -8.85
CA LEU A 109 24.97 -3.23 -8.24
C LEU A 109 26.47 -3.53 -8.43
N GLU A 110 27.05 -3.20 -9.57
CA GLU A 110 28.49 -3.36 -9.84
C GLU A 110 29.36 -2.41 -8.99
N ALA A 111 28.84 -1.25 -8.63
CA ALA A 111 29.53 -0.29 -7.75
C ALA A 111 29.58 -0.73 -6.27
N LEU A 112 28.66 -1.58 -5.81
CA LEU A 112 28.58 -2.00 -4.39
C LEU A 112 29.81 -2.80 -3.89
N PRO A 113 30.33 -3.82 -4.62
CA PRO A 113 31.54 -4.53 -4.21
C PRO A 113 32.77 -3.62 -4.11
N GLN A 114 32.89 -2.63 -4.99
CA GLN A 114 34.00 -1.68 -5.01
C GLN A 114 33.97 -0.79 -3.75
N ALA A 115 32.79 -0.29 -3.38
CA ALA A 115 32.59 0.50 -2.16
C ALA A 115 32.89 -0.32 -0.89
N SER A 116 32.46 -1.59 -0.84
CA SER A 116 32.73 -2.47 0.31
C SER A 116 34.22 -2.76 0.51
N SER A 117 35.00 -2.90 -0.57
CA SER A 117 36.44 -3.15 -0.48
C SER A 117 37.25 -1.92 -0.03
N ALA A 118 36.72 -0.70 -0.23
CA ALA A 118 37.35 0.54 0.20
C ALA A 118 37.19 0.81 1.71
N ILE A 119 36.13 0.29 2.35
CA ILE A 119 35.87 0.46 3.79
C ILE A 119 36.72 -0.50 4.64
N SER A 120 37.23 -1.59 4.05
CA SER A 120 38.03 -2.60 4.75
C SER A 120 39.54 -2.30 4.83
N LYS A 121 39.99 -1.11 4.41
CA LYS A 121 41.38 -0.63 4.54
C LYS A 121 41.48 0.48 5.58
#